data_AF-A0A359BLY8-F1
#
_entry.id   AF-A0A359BLY8-F1
#
_cell.length_a   1.000
_cell.length_b   1.000
_cell.length_c   1.000
_cell.angle_alpha   90.00
_cell.angle_beta   90.00
_cell.angle_gamma   90.00
#
_symmetry.space_group_name_H-M   'P 1'
#
loop_
_entity.id
_entity.type
_entity.pdbx_description
1 polymer ?
#
loop_
_entity_poly.entity_id
_entity_poly.type
_entity_poly.pdbx_seq_one_letter_code
_entity_poly.pdbx_strand_id
1 'polypeptide(L)'
;MNSTIEKIISALESHEDTESIAVLEELGTNSADAEIRERTAQALVRKNIHDSLKVVIINEGKGINDMSPVVAMSTVNEILALEDKSEAIRILDDTINMHSVQEVRENASSVKSLLSLSE
;
A
#
# COMPACT_ATOMS: atom_id res chain seq x y z
N MET A 1 1.49 -18.25 -7.00
CA MET A 1 2.55 -17.36 -7.52
C MET A 1 3.74 -18.08 -8.16
N ASN A 2 4.34 -17.50 -9.21
CA ASN A 2 5.63 -17.92 -9.75
C ASN A 2 6.75 -17.56 -8.75
N SER A 3 7.52 -18.55 -8.30
CA SER A 3 8.59 -18.37 -7.29
C SER A 3 9.69 -17.38 -7.70
N THR A 4 9.80 -17.07 -8.99
CA THR A 4 10.71 -16.05 -9.50
C THR A 4 10.18 -14.64 -9.22
N ILE A 5 8.88 -14.42 -9.41
CA ILE A 5 8.23 -13.12 -9.20
C ILE A 5 8.28 -12.74 -7.72
N GLU A 6 8.01 -13.70 -6.84
CA GLU A 6 8.10 -13.51 -5.39
C GLU A 6 9.50 -13.07 -4.95
N LYS A 7 10.56 -13.68 -5.51
CA LYS A 7 11.94 -13.30 -5.24
C LYS A 7 12.28 -11.91 -5.76
N ILE A 8 11.73 -11.51 -6.90
CA ILE A 8 11.93 -10.17 -7.46
C ILE A 8 11.27 -9.13 -6.55
N ILE A 9 10.02 -9.34 -6.15
CA ILE A 9 9.30 -8.44 -5.22
C ILE A 9 10.07 -8.32 -3.91
N SER A 10 10.50 -9.45 -3.33
CA SER A 10 11.26 -9.47 -2.08
C SER A 10 12.62 -8.76 -2.19
N ALA A 11 13.30 -8.92 -3.34
CA ALA A 11 14.55 -8.21 -3.59
C ALA A 11 14.30 -6.69 -3.65
N LEU A 12 13.31 -6.26 -4.44
CA LEU A 12 12.93 -4.85 -4.54
C LEU A 12 12.48 -4.28 -3.19
N GLU A 13 11.77 -5.04 -2.35
CA GLU A 13 11.39 -4.65 -0.98
C GLU A 13 12.59 -4.25 -0.12
N SER A 14 13.72 -4.93 -0.26
CA SER A 14 14.93 -4.68 0.55
C SER A 14 15.72 -3.41 0.18
N HIS A 15 15.37 -2.75 -0.93
CA HIS A 15 16.07 -1.57 -1.44
C HIS A 15 15.40 -0.25 -1.04
N GLU A 16 16.11 0.72 -0.49
CA GLU A 16 15.48 2.00 -0.08
C GLU A 16 15.36 3.04 -1.21
N ASP A 17 15.80 2.72 -2.42
CA ASP A 17 15.81 3.64 -3.54
C ASP A 17 14.46 3.82 -4.23
N THR A 18 14.28 4.99 -4.85
CA THR A 18 13.08 5.40 -5.58
C THR A 18 12.79 4.53 -6.79
N GLU A 19 13.83 3.97 -7.42
CA GLU A 19 13.74 3.12 -8.59
C GLU A 19 13.07 1.80 -8.24
N SER A 20 13.37 1.23 -7.06
CA SER A 20 12.69 0.04 -6.55
C SER A 20 11.19 0.26 -6.35
N ILE A 21 10.81 1.45 -5.84
CA ILE A 21 9.42 1.85 -5.67
C ILE A 21 8.74 2.02 -7.03
N ALA A 22 9.41 2.67 -7.99
CA ALA A 22 8.88 2.86 -9.33
C ALA A 22 8.60 1.52 -10.04
N VAL A 23 9.51 0.54 -9.93
CA VAL A 23 9.30 -0.79 -10.52
C VAL A 23 8.15 -1.53 -9.84
N LEU A 24 8.08 -1.51 -8.50
CA LEU A 24 6.97 -2.10 -7.75
C LEU A 24 5.64 -1.43 -8.12
N GLU A 25 5.63 -0.11 -8.30
CA GLU A 25 4.43 0.61 -8.72
C GLU A 25 4.02 0.23 -10.15
N GLU A 26 4.92 0.40 -11.12
CA GLU A 26 4.64 0.28 -12.56
C GLU A 26 4.26 -1.15 -12.95
N LEU A 27 4.99 -2.14 -12.45
CA LEU A 27 4.81 -3.54 -12.85
C LEU A 27 4.03 -4.37 -11.82
N GLY A 28 4.19 -4.06 -10.53
CA GLY A 28 3.59 -4.83 -9.45
C GLY A 28 2.16 -4.42 -9.17
N THR A 29 1.93 -3.17 -8.71
CA THR A 29 0.59 -2.70 -8.34
C THR A 29 -0.34 -2.46 -9.53
N ASN A 30 0.19 -2.30 -10.75
CA ASN A 30 -0.63 -2.25 -11.97
C ASN A 30 -0.82 -3.64 -12.62
N SER A 31 -0.33 -4.71 -12.00
CA SER A 31 -0.45 -6.05 -12.58
C SER A 31 -1.91 -6.46 -12.78
N ALA A 32 -2.19 -7.13 -13.90
CA ALA A 32 -3.49 -7.77 -14.13
C ALA A 32 -3.77 -8.90 -13.12
N ASP A 33 -2.72 -9.48 -12.53
CA ASP A 33 -2.81 -10.54 -11.54
C ASP A 33 -2.94 -9.95 -10.13
N ALA A 34 -4.06 -10.24 -9.46
CA ALA A 34 -4.34 -9.78 -8.11
C ALA A 34 -3.35 -10.33 -7.06
N GLU A 35 -2.81 -11.54 -7.25
CA GLU A 35 -1.81 -12.12 -6.34
C GLU A 35 -0.50 -11.32 -6.41
N ILE A 36 -0.12 -10.84 -7.60
CA ILE A 36 1.06 -9.96 -7.77
C ILE A 36 0.81 -8.60 -7.13
N ARG A 37 -0.37 -8.00 -7.34
CA ARG A 37 -0.72 -6.72 -6.72
C ARG A 37 -0.72 -6.80 -5.19
N GLU A 38 -1.28 -7.87 -4.62
CA GLU A 38 -1.30 -8.11 -3.18
C GLU A 38 0.11 -8.09 -2.59
N ARG A 39 1.01 -8.91 -3.16
CA ARG A 39 2.39 -9.06 -2.66
C ARG A 39 3.20 -7.79 -2.83
N THR A 40 2.98 -7.09 -3.93
CA THR A 40 3.63 -5.80 -4.19
C THR A 40 3.14 -4.74 -3.20
N ALA A 41 1.83 -4.67 -2.94
CA ALA A 41 1.28 -3.73 -1.99
C ALA A 41 1.82 -3.99 -0.57
N GLN A 42 1.89 -5.25 -0.15
CA GLN A 42 2.53 -5.64 1.11
C GLN A 42 3.98 -5.19 1.18
N ALA A 43 4.77 -5.42 0.13
CA ALA A 43 6.17 -5.00 0.07
C ALA A 43 6.32 -3.47 0.16
N LEU A 44 5.48 -2.71 -0.53
CA LEU A 44 5.46 -1.24 -0.47
C LEU A 44 5.09 -0.71 0.91
N VAL A 45 4.19 -1.40 1.64
CA VAL A 45 3.88 -1.07 3.03
C VAL A 45 5.07 -1.37 3.94
N ARG A 46 5.65 -2.58 3.86
CA ARG A 46 6.77 -3.01 4.72
C ARG A 46 8.02 -2.15 4.58
N LYS A 47 8.26 -1.59 3.39
CA LYS A 47 9.30 -0.57 3.19
C LYS A 47 9.17 0.60 4.15
N ASN A 48 7.94 0.98 4.50
CA ASN A 48 7.61 2.07 5.40
C ASN A 48 8.30 3.41 5.05
N ILE A 49 8.45 3.69 3.75
CA ILE A 49 9.00 4.94 3.21
C ILE A 49 7.84 5.80 2.71
N HIS A 50 7.94 7.13 2.85
CA HIS A 50 6.87 8.05 2.46
C HIS A 50 6.30 7.77 1.06
N ASP A 51 7.18 7.70 0.06
CA ASP A 51 6.75 7.51 -1.33
C ASP A 51 6.18 6.11 -1.57
N SER A 52 6.67 5.07 -0.89
CA SER A 52 6.11 3.71 -1.02
C SER A 52 4.71 3.61 -0.42
N LEU A 53 4.51 4.24 0.75
CA LEU A 53 3.20 4.30 1.41
C LEU A 53 2.19 5.11 0.60
N LYS A 54 2.62 6.21 -0.03
CA LYS A 54 1.74 6.99 -0.91
C LYS A 54 1.18 6.14 -2.04
N VAL A 55 1.97 5.29 -2.68
CA VAL A 55 1.51 4.43 -3.79
C VAL A 55 0.28 3.61 -3.39
N VAL A 56 0.26 3.09 -2.16
CA VAL A 56 -0.78 2.15 -1.69
C VAL A 56 -1.90 2.81 -0.88
N ILE A 57 -1.75 4.07 -0.48
CA ILE A 57 -2.77 4.82 0.29
C ILE A 57 -3.55 5.79 -0.60
N ILE A 58 -2.89 6.53 -1.49
CA ILE A 58 -3.52 7.67 -2.19
C ILE A 58 -4.07 7.30 -3.56
N ASN A 59 -3.46 6.32 -4.24
CA ASN A 59 -3.78 6.03 -5.62
C ASN A 59 -5.07 5.20 -5.71
N GLU A 60 -5.98 5.66 -6.57
CA GLU A 60 -7.20 4.93 -6.90
C GLU A 60 -6.85 3.61 -7.62
N GLY A 61 -7.55 2.53 -7.27
CA GLY A 61 -7.31 1.20 -7.86
C GLY A 61 -6.08 0.46 -7.34
N LYS A 62 -5.36 0.98 -6.34
CA LYS A 62 -4.17 0.34 -5.74
C LYS A 62 -4.29 0.25 -4.22
N GLY A 63 -3.57 -0.71 -3.63
CA GLY A 63 -3.42 -0.83 -2.18
C GLY A 63 -4.77 -0.85 -1.47
N ILE A 64 -5.00 0.08 -0.53
CA ILE A 64 -6.27 0.17 0.22
C ILE A 64 -7.47 0.52 -0.68
N ASN A 65 -7.22 1.04 -1.89
CA ASN A 65 -8.22 1.38 -2.90
C ASN A 65 -8.26 0.38 -4.06
N ASP A 66 -7.66 -0.81 -3.92
CA ASP A 66 -7.68 -1.83 -4.98
C ASP A 66 -9.10 -2.37 -5.22
N MET A 67 -9.44 -2.60 -6.48
CA MET A 67 -10.75 -3.17 -6.87
C MET A 67 -10.94 -4.60 -6.36
N SER A 68 -9.85 -5.32 -6.05
CA SER A 68 -9.89 -6.62 -5.39
C SER A 68 -9.97 -6.44 -3.87
N PRO A 69 -11.08 -6.87 -3.22
CA PRO A 69 -11.20 -6.77 -1.76
C PRO A 69 -10.09 -7.52 -1.00
N VAL A 70 -9.55 -8.59 -1.62
CA VAL A 70 -8.42 -9.34 -1.04
C VAL A 70 -7.17 -8.49 -0.99
N VAL A 71 -6.84 -7.78 -2.08
CA VAL A 71 -5.67 -6.90 -2.14
C VAL A 71 -5.83 -5.72 -1.18
N ALA A 72 -7.01 -5.10 -1.18
CA ALA A 72 -7.32 -3.98 -0.29
C ALA A 72 -7.18 -4.37 1.19
N MET A 73 -7.86 -5.44 1.61
CA MET A 73 -7.81 -5.90 3.01
C MET A 73 -6.41 -6.36 3.42
N SER A 74 -5.69 -7.03 2.51
CA SER A 74 -4.31 -7.46 2.76
C SER A 74 -3.37 -6.25 2.97
N THR A 75 -3.54 -5.20 2.18
CA THR A 75 -2.81 -3.93 2.36
C THR A 75 -3.15 -3.28 3.70
N VAL A 76 -4.43 -3.23 4.08
CA VAL A 76 -4.86 -2.70 5.39
C VAL A 76 -4.24 -3.46 6.54
N ASN A 77 -4.27 -4.79 6.50
CA ASN A 77 -3.68 -5.63 7.55
C ASN A 77 -2.17 -5.40 7.67
N GLU A 78 -1.48 -5.22 6.54
CA GLU A 78 -0.04 -4.91 6.55
C GLU A 78 0.24 -3.54 7.19
N ILE A 79 -0.58 -2.51 6.91
CA ILE A 79 -0.47 -1.19 7.54
C ILE A 79 -0.70 -1.28 9.06
N LEU A 80 -1.72 -2.04 9.49
CA LEU A 80 -2.01 -2.28 10.91
C LEU A 80 -0.85 -3.02 11.61
N ALA A 81 -0.09 -3.84 10.88
CA ALA A 81 1.04 -4.61 11.40
C ALA A 81 2.36 -3.83 11.49
N LEU A 82 2.46 -2.62 10.91
CA LEU A 82 3.67 -1.80 10.99
C LEU A 82 4.07 -1.51 12.44
N GLU A 83 5.38 -1.59 12.72
CA GLU A 83 5.93 -1.21 14.03
C GLU A 83 5.79 0.31 14.26
N ASP A 84 6.20 1.12 13.28
CA ASP A 84 5.96 2.56 13.26
C ASP A 84 4.89 2.91 12.20
N LYS A 85 3.75 3.40 12.69
CA LYS A 85 2.58 3.79 11.89
C LYS A 85 2.53 5.30 11.64
N SER A 86 3.44 6.09 12.20
CA SER A 86 3.35 7.56 12.23
C SER A 86 3.21 8.16 10.83
N GLU A 87 4.00 7.65 9.89
CA GLU A 87 4.00 8.15 8.52
C GLU A 87 2.75 7.72 7.74
N ALA A 88 2.28 6.49 7.93
CA ALA A 88 1.02 6.03 7.36
C ALA A 88 -0.16 6.86 7.86
N ILE A 89 -0.21 7.16 9.17
CA ILE A 89 -1.25 8.02 9.78
C ILE A 89 -1.21 9.42 9.15
N ARG A 90 -0.02 10.00 8.98
CA ARG A 90 0.13 11.32 8.34
C ARG A 90 -0.41 11.33 6.91
N ILE A 91 -0.06 10.33 6.10
CA ILE A 91 -0.54 10.23 4.71
C ILE A 91 -2.05 10.00 4.67
N LEU A 92 -2.61 9.19 5.58
CA LEU A 92 -4.05 9.00 5.70
C LEU A 92 -4.75 10.32 6.03
N ASP A 93 -4.21 11.11 6.95
CA ASP A 93 -4.74 12.44 7.29
C ASP A 93 -4.72 13.41 6.11
N ASP A 94 -3.59 13.50 5.41
CA ASP A 94 -3.47 14.33 4.22
C ASP A 94 -4.49 13.87 3.16
N THR A 95 -4.65 12.56 2.98
CA THR A 95 -5.59 11.97 2.01
C THR A 95 -7.04 12.32 2.36
N ILE A 96 -7.46 12.14 3.62
CA ILE A 96 -8.82 12.45 4.09
C ILE A 96 -9.15 13.93 3.88
N ASN A 97 -8.19 14.83 4.03
CA ASN A 97 -8.45 16.27 3.97
C ASN A 97 -8.26 16.87 2.58
N MET A 98 -7.44 16.26 1.71
CA MET A 98 -6.98 16.90 0.47
C MET A 98 -7.29 16.11 -0.80
N HIS A 99 -7.56 14.80 -0.73
CA HIS A 99 -7.75 14.01 -1.94
C HIS A 99 -9.05 14.40 -2.67
N SER A 100 -9.01 14.50 -4.00
CA SER A 100 -10.16 14.97 -4.80
C SER A 100 -11.28 13.92 -4.89
N VAL A 101 -10.93 12.64 -4.95
CA VAL A 101 -11.86 11.51 -5.05
C VAL A 101 -12.45 11.17 -3.68
N GLN A 102 -13.78 11.09 -3.59
CA GLN A 102 -14.49 10.78 -2.34
C GLN A 102 -14.23 9.37 -1.82
N GLU A 103 -14.27 8.36 -2.69
CA GLU A 103 -14.06 6.96 -2.29
C GLU A 103 -12.68 6.75 -1.67
N VAL A 104 -11.63 7.36 -2.24
CA VAL A 104 -10.27 7.34 -1.66
C VAL A 104 -10.24 7.97 -0.27
N ARG A 105 -10.94 9.09 -0.05
CA ARG A 105 -11.05 9.70 1.29
C ARG A 105 -11.77 8.80 2.29
N GLU A 106 -12.84 8.13 1.87
CA GLU A 106 -13.64 7.23 2.71
C GLU A 106 -12.86 5.97 3.10
N ASN A 107 -12.11 5.39 2.16
CA ASN A 107 -11.22 4.27 2.43
C ASN A 107 -10.10 4.68 3.41
N ALA A 108 -9.45 5.83 3.17
CA ALA A 108 -8.44 6.36 4.08
C ALA A 108 -9.01 6.60 5.49
N SER A 109 -10.21 7.17 5.60
CA SER A 109 -10.91 7.38 6.88
C SER A 109 -11.21 6.07 7.60
N SER A 110 -11.61 5.03 6.85
CA SER A 110 -11.89 3.70 7.40
C SER A 110 -10.62 3.05 7.95
N VAL A 111 -9.51 3.10 7.20
CA VAL A 111 -8.21 2.57 7.64
C VAL A 111 -7.69 3.33 8.86
N LYS A 112 -7.78 4.66 8.87
CA LYS A 112 -7.39 5.47 10.03
C LYS A 112 -8.19 5.09 11.28
N SER A 113 -9.50 4.86 11.12
CA SER A 113 -10.36 4.43 12.23
C SER A 113 -9.90 3.07 12.78
N LEU A 114 -9.57 2.12 11.91
CA LEU A 114 -9.04 0.81 12.33
C LEU A 114 -7.70 0.93 13.07
N LEU A 115 -6.79 1.81 12.62
CA LEU A 115 -5.52 2.06 13.31
C LEU A 115 -5.74 2.52 14.75
N SER A 116 -6.67 3.45 14.98
CA SER A 116 -7.00 3.95 16.32
C SER A 116 -7.60 2.90 17.26
N LEU A 117 -8.12 1.79 16.71
CA LEU A 117 -8.66 0.66 17.48
C LEU A 117 -7.62 -0.44 17.73
N SER A 118 -6.46 -0.36 17.07
CA SER A 118 -5.36 -1.34 17.15
C SER A 118 -4.24 -0.95 18.11
N GLU A 119 -4.35 0.23 18.75
CA GLU A 119 -3.42 0.74 19.79
C GLU A 119 -3.69 0.14 21.17
#